data_AF-A0A562DIA0-F1
#
_entry.id   AF-A0A562DIA0-F1
#
_cell.length_a   1.000
_cell.length_b   1.000
_cell.length_c   1.000
_cell.angle_alpha   90.00
_cell.angle_beta   90.00
_cell.angle_gamma   90.00
#
_symmetry.space_group_name_H-M   'P 1'
#
loop_
_entity.id
_entity.type
_entity.pdbx_description
1 polymer ?
#
loop_
_entity_poly.entity_id
_entity_poly.type
_entity_poly.pdbx_seq_one_letter_code
_entity_poly.pdbx_strand_id
1 'polypeptide(L)'
;MPSTASSSRRAVTASRGWGPAAGGARGGAGGGGGPGEPRLWLSDGWARVQAEGWERPLYWEPDLEQAFTLGGLRALAPHAPVCHLSYYEADAFARWAGARLPTEAEWEHAARQLPPDGHFADDGVLEPCPPSAGAGQGPLQLYGDAWEWTASAYLAYPGFRPWQDDTGEYNAKFMSGQFVLRGGSCATPRGHVRASYRNFFPPHARWQFSGLRLARDLARS
;
A
#
# COMPACT_ATOMS: atom_id res chain seq x y z
N MET A 1 13.72 -22.09 1.05
CA MET A 1 12.95 -22.10 2.30
C MET A 1 12.28 -20.74 2.44
N PRO A 2 10.96 -20.63 2.65
CA PRO A 2 10.37 -19.32 2.87
C PRO A 2 10.95 -18.75 4.16
N SER A 3 11.55 -17.57 4.07
CA SER A 3 11.91 -16.78 5.24
C SER A 3 10.64 -16.60 6.06
N THR A 4 10.64 -17.02 7.33
CA THR A 4 9.55 -16.68 8.24
C THR A 4 9.63 -15.18 8.50
N ALA A 5 8.78 -14.41 7.83
CA ALA A 5 8.66 -12.97 8.00
C ALA A 5 7.44 -12.65 8.85
N SER A 6 7.55 -11.61 9.68
CA SER A 6 6.42 -11.07 10.44
C SER A 6 5.89 -9.83 9.73
N SER A 7 4.60 -9.85 9.40
CA SER A 7 3.89 -8.66 8.93
C SER A 7 3.52 -7.75 10.11
N SER A 8 3.44 -6.44 9.87
CA SER A 8 2.96 -5.48 10.85
C SER A 8 1.49 -5.73 11.18
N ARG A 9 1.16 -5.46 12.45
CA ARG A 9 -0.21 -5.62 12.94
C ARG A 9 -1.18 -4.67 12.25
N ARG A 10 -0.77 -3.45 11.90
CA ARG A 10 -1.61 -2.43 11.26
C ARG A 10 -1.01 -2.01 9.93
N ALA A 11 -1.87 -1.57 9.00
CA ALA A 11 -1.46 -0.75 7.88
C ALA A 11 -0.83 0.56 8.38
N VAL A 12 0.00 1.19 7.55
CA VAL A 12 0.61 2.46 7.95
C VAL A 12 -0.44 3.57 7.88
N THR A 13 -0.48 4.42 8.91
CA THR A 13 -1.52 5.44 9.08
C THR A 13 -1.11 6.79 8.54
N ALA A 14 -2.10 7.62 8.20
CA ALA A 14 -1.89 9.04 7.94
C ALA A 14 -1.29 9.72 9.19
N SER A 15 -0.13 10.36 9.04
CA SER A 15 0.51 11.16 10.10
C SER A 15 1.31 12.31 9.50
N ARG A 16 1.67 13.31 10.32
CA ARG A 16 2.63 14.34 9.89
C ARG A 16 3.99 13.66 9.67
N GLY A 17 4.63 13.87 8.52
CA GLY A 17 5.90 13.23 8.13
C GLY A 17 5.87 12.33 6.88
N TRP A 18 4.72 12.24 6.21
CA TRP A 18 4.60 11.57 4.90
C TRP A 18 5.14 12.46 3.76
N GLY A 19 6.11 11.93 3.02
CA GLY A 19 6.51 12.46 1.72
C GLY A 19 8.00 12.80 1.57
N PRO A 20 8.54 12.77 0.34
CA PRO A 20 9.86 13.28 0.06
C PRO A 20 9.87 14.79 0.27
N ALA A 21 10.72 15.28 1.17
CA ALA A 21 10.95 16.72 1.29
C ALA A 21 11.61 17.21 -0.01
N ALA A 22 10.85 17.86 -0.88
CA ALA A 22 11.42 18.60 -2.01
C ALA A 22 11.97 19.93 -1.48
N GLY A 23 13.28 20.13 -1.60
CA GLY A 23 13.96 21.38 -1.30
C GLY A 23 14.35 21.58 0.16
N GLY A 24 15.66 21.50 0.43
CA GLY A 24 16.29 22.10 1.61
C GLY A 24 16.01 21.40 2.95
N ALA A 25 17.05 20.78 3.51
CA ALA A 25 17.16 20.29 4.87
C ALA A 25 16.14 20.86 5.89
N ARG A 26 15.16 20.04 6.32
CA ARG A 26 14.59 20.19 7.65
C ARG A 26 15.42 19.38 8.63
N GLY A 27 16.45 20.05 9.18
CA GLY A 27 17.07 19.66 10.43
C GLY A 27 16.12 19.98 11.59
N GLY A 28 15.70 18.94 12.31
CA GLY A 28 14.97 19.02 13.57
C GLY A 28 15.28 17.76 14.37
N ALA A 29 15.97 17.93 15.49
CA ALA A 29 16.67 16.90 16.24
C ALA A 29 15.71 15.81 16.77
N GLY A 30 15.90 14.57 16.32
CA GLY A 30 15.14 13.41 16.82
C GLY A 30 15.13 12.16 15.93
N GLY A 31 16.23 11.86 15.22
CA GLY A 31 16.52 10.51 14.69
C GLY A 31 15.91 10.12 13.33
N GLY A 32 16.66 10.34 12.24
CA GLY A 32 16.49 9.67 10.94
C GLY A 32 15.64 10.42 9.91
N GLY A 33 16.29 11.05 8.91
CA GLY A 33 15.63 11.80 7.84
C GLY A 33 14.53 10.99 7.14
N GLY A 34 13.39 11.63 6.85
CA GLY A 34 12.21 11.00 6.22
C GLY A 34 12.45 10.53 4.79
N PRO A 35 11.40 10.11 4.06
CA PRO A 35 11.50 9.74 2.65
C PRO A 35 11.94 10.87 1.71
N GLY A 36 12.49 11.99 2.18
CA GLY A 36 13.17 13.01 1.35
C GLY A 36 14.59 12.64 0.94
N GLU A 37 15.12 11.50 1.41
CA GLU A 37 16.50 11.11 1.11
C GLU A 37 16.60 10.21 -0.13
N PRO A 38 17.36 10.57 -1.18
CA PRO A 38 17.42 9.82 -2.43
C PRO A 38 17.75 8.34 -2.26
N ARG A 39 18.59 7.98 -1.26
CA ARG A 39 19.00 6.60 -0.99
C ARG A 39 17.86 5.68 -0.56
N LEU A 40 16.73 6.24 -0.13
CA LEU A 40 15.53 5.48 0.26
C LEU A 40 14.69 5.10 -0.95
N TRP A 41 14.89 5.73 -2.11
CA TRP A 41 14.08 5.51 -3.30
C TRP A 41 14.73 4.53 -4.25
N LEU A 42 13.89 3.78 -4.97
CA LEU A 42 14.32 3.15 -6.22
C LEU A 42 14.68 4.24 -7.21
N SER A 43 15.66 3.96 -8.09
CA SER A 43 16.13 4.92 -9.10
C SER A 43 14.98 5.54 -9.91
N ASP A 44 14.11 4.70 -10.47
CA ASP A 44 12.94 5.16 -11.24
C ASP A 44 11.94 5.93 -10.38
N GLY A 45 11.82 5.58 -9.10
CA GLY A 45 10.98 6.28 -8.14
C GLY A 45 11.50 7.68 -7.83
N TRP A 46 12.81 7.81 -7.60
CA TRP A 46 13.44 9.12 -7.38
C TRP A 46 13.34 10.02 -8.60
N ALA A 47 13.64 9.48 -9.79
CA ALA A 47 13.50 10.21 -11.04
C ALA A 47 12.06 10.72 -11.23
N ARG A 48 11.06 9.89 -10.91
CA ARG A 48 9.64 10.24 -11.00
C ARG A 48 9.24 11.32 -9.99
N VAL A 49 9.64 11.18 -8.72
CA VAL A 49 9.38 12.19 -7.67
C VAL A 49 9.92 13.55 -8.07
N GLN A 50 11.16 13.59 -8.59
CA GLN A 50 11.79 14.83 -9.02
C GLN A 50 11.11 15.43 -10.26
N ALA A 51 10.75 14.60 -11.25
CA ALA A 51 10.11 15.06 -12.47
C ALA A 51 8.70 15.63 -12.24
N GLU A 52 7.96 15.08 -11.28
CA GLU A 52 6.56 15.46 -11.01
C GLU A 52 6.38 16.28 -9.73
N GLY A 53 7.45 16.59 -9.00
CA GLY A 53 7.40 17.40 -7.78
C GLY A 53 6.53 16.79 -6.69
N TRP A 54 6.60 15.46 -6.50
CA TRP A 54 5.83 14.82 -5.43
C TRP A 54 6.40 15.23 -4.07
N GLU A 55 5.54 15.64 -3.14
CA GLU A 55 5.95 16.07 -1.79
C GLU A 55 5.12 15.42 -0.67
N ARG A 56 3.98 14.84 -1.03
CA ARG A 56 2.96 14.30 -0.13
C ARG A 56 2.06 13.33 -0.91
N PRO A 57 1.30 12.44 -0.23
CA PRO A 57 0.36 11.54 -0.89
C PRO A 57 -0.62 12.31 -1.80
N LEU A 58 -1.10 11.65 -2.86
CA LEU A 58 -1.97 12.32 -3.82
C LEU A 58 -3.26 12.79 -3.12
N TYR A 59 -3.70 14.01 -3.45
CA TYR A 59 -4.82 14.75 -2.86
C TYR A 59 -4.64 15.35 -1.48
N TRP A 60 -3.51 15.14 -0.79
CA TRP A 60 -3.25 15.85 0.46
C TRP A 60 -2.99 17.34 0.20
N GLU A 61 -3.42 18.19 1.12
CA GLU A 61 -3.12 19.62 1.09
C GLU A 61 -1.71 19.91 1.65
N PRO A 62 -1.09 21.06 1.30
CA PRO A 62 0.25 21.41 1.77
C PRO A 62 0.41 21.50 3.29
N ASP A 63 -0.68 21.74 4.02
CA ASP A 63 -0.69 21.80 5.50
C ASP A 63 -0.57 20.41 6.15
N LEU A 64 -0.76 19.34 5.37
CA LEU A 64 -0.81 17.94 5.83
C LEU A 64 -1.90 17.70 6.90
N GLU A 65 -2.96 18.49 6.87
CA GLU A 65 -4.11 18.38 7.77
C GLU A 65 -5.37 17.93 7.03
N GLN A 66 -5.44 18.15 5.72
CA GLN A 66 -6.62 17.87 4.90
C GLN A 66 -6.25 17.09 3.63
N ALA A 67 -7.25 16.43 3.05
CA ALA A 67 -7.18 15.87 1.71
C ALA A 67 -8.48 16.07 0.95
N PHE A 68 -8.37 16.16 -0.38
CA PHE A 68 -9.53 16.19 -1.27
C PHE A 68 -10.04 14.76 -1.51
N THR A 69 -11.20 14.45 -0.95
CA THR A 69 -11.84 13.10 -0.99
C THR A 69 -12.98 13.06 -2.00
N LEU A 70 -13.59 11.88 -2.21
CA LEU A 70 -14.83 11.76 -2.98
C LEU A 70 -15.99 12.57 -2.38
N GLY A 71 -15.93 12.88 -1.07
CA GLY A 71 -16.87 13.73 -0.36
C GLY A 71 -16.42 15.19 -0.24
N GLY A 72 -15.44 15.65 -1.04
CA GLY A 72 -14.86 17.00 -0.98
C GLY A 72 -13.66 17.12 -0.06
N LEU A 73 -13.25 18.36 0.25
CA LEU A 73 -12.13 18.63 1.14
C LEU A 73 -12.47 18.24 2.59
N ARG A 74 -11.68 17.33 3.18
CA ARG A 74 -11.90 16.80 4.53
C ARG A 74 -10.61 16.76 5.33
N ALA A 75 -10.73 16.87 6.65
CA ALA A 75 -9.62 16.65 7.57
C ALA A 75 -9.15 15.18 7.50
N LEU A 76 -7.84 14.97 7.58
CA LEU A 76 -7.26 13.63 7.63
C LEU A 76 -7.70 12.92 8.90
N ALA A 77 -8.33 11.75 8.75
CA ALA A 77 -8.76 10.93 9.87
C ALA A 77 -7.53 10.37 10.61
N PRO A 78 -7.35 10.70 11.91
CA PRO A 78 -6.24 10.15 12.69
C PRO A 78 -6.33 8.63 12.72
N HIS A 79 -5.18 7.96 12.55
CA HIS A 79 -5.07 6.49 12.56
C HIS A 79 -5.79 5.76 11.43
N ALA A 80 -6.42 6.45 10.47
CA ALA A 80 -6.85 5.81 9.23
C ALA A 80 -5.62 5.41 8.39
N PRO A 81 -5.69 4.30 7.64
CA PRO A 81 -4.66 3.94 6.67
C PRO A 81 -4.41 5.08 5.69
N VAL A 82 -3.14 5.39 5.41
CA VAL A 82 -2.82 6.31 4.33
C VAL A 82 -3.20 5.68 2.98
N CYS A 83 -3.65 6.50 2.04
CA CYS A 83 -4.04 6.08 0.70
C CYS A 83 -3.43 6.98 -0.37
N HIS A 84 -3.63 6.57 -1.62
CA HIS A 84 -3.18 7.28 -2.82
C HIS A 84 -1.66 7.38 -2.93
N LEU A 85 -0.99 6.29 -2.52
CA LEU A 85 0.45 6.12 -2.63
C LEU A 85 0.81 5.32 -3.87
N SER A 86 1.89 5.75 -4.53
CA SER A 86 2.61 4.93 -5.50
C SER A 86 3.34 3.78 -4.81
N TYR A 87 3.71 2.76 -5.59
CA TYR A 87 4.61 1.72 -5.10
C TYR A 87 5.94 2.31 -4.63
N TYR A 88 6.45 3.33 -5.35
CA TYR A 88 7.70 4.01 -5.00
C TYR A 88 7.63 4.70 -3.63
N GLU A 89 6.54 5.40 -3.32
CA GLU A 89 6.32 6.01 -2.00
C GLU A 89 6.21 4.93 -0.90
N ALA A 90 5.49 3.85 -1.17
CA ALA A 90 5.31 2.74 -0.24
C ALA A 90 6.65 2.04 0.10
N ASP A 91 7.45 1.73 -0.92
CA ASP A 91 8.76 1.09 -0.77
C ASP A 91 9.79 2.02 -0.09
N ALA A 92 9.83 3.31 -0.46
CA ALA A 92 10.70 4.29 0.18
C ALA A 92 10.34 4.48 1.67
N PHE A 93 9.05 4.53 1.99
CA PHE A 93 8.58 4.58 3.37
C PHE A 93 8.96 3.32 4.14
N ALA A 94 8.79 2.14 3.53
CA ALA A 94 9.15 0.89 4.18
C ALA A 94 10.64 0.85 4.53
N ARG A 95 11.53 1.27 3.61
CA ARG A 95 12.98 1.39 3.87
C ARG A 95 13.31 2.38 4.96
N TRP A 96 12.67 3.56 4.95
CA TRP A 96 12.84 4.56 6.00
C TRP A 96 12.49 4.00 7.39
N ALA A 97 11.41 3.23 7.48
CA ALA A 97 10.99 2.55 8.70
C ALA A 97 11.87 1.31 9.05
N GLY A 98 13.01 1.11 8.39
CA GLY A 98 13.89 -0.06 8.53
C GLY A 98 13.21 -1.39 8.18
N ALA A 99 12.15 -1.34 7.37
CA ALA A 99 11.26 -2.44 7.00
C ALA A 99 11.36 -2.76 5.50
N ARG A 100 10.46 -3.62 5.03
CA ARG A 100 10.16 -3.83 3.62
C ARG A 100 8.66 -3.98 3.41
N LEU A 101 8.23 -4.00 2.15
CA LEU A 101 6.90 -4.46 1.80
C LEU A 101 6.83 -6.00 1.92
N PRO A 102 5.67 -6.59 2.29
CA PRO A 102 5.47 -8.03 2.21
C PRO A 102 5.50 -8.48 0.75
N THR A 103 5.91 -9.72 0.49
CA THR A 103 5.61 -10.38 -0.77
C THR A 103 4.13 -10.73 -0.84
N GLU A 104 3.57 -10.93 -2.04
CA GLU A 104 2.16 -11.36 -2.17
C GLU A 104 1.89 -12.70 -1.49
N ALA A 105 2.90 -13.58 -1.42
CA ALA A 105 2.81 -14.87 -0.75
C ALA A 105 2.78 -14.74 0.79
N GLU A 106 3.61 -13.89 1.38
CA GLU A 106 3.58 -13.60 2.82
C GLU A 106 2.25 -12.95 3.22
N TRP A 107 1.79 -12.00 2.40
CA TRP A 107 0.51 -11.35 2.60
C TRP A 107 -0.64 -12.37 2.56
N GLU A 108 -0.68 -13.22 1.53
CA GLU A 108 -1.73 -14.24 1.38
C GLU A 108 -1.70 -15.27 2.49
N HIS A 109 -0.51 -15.65 2.95
CA HIS A 109 -0.35 -16.56 4.08
C HIS A 109 -1.03 -16.01 5.35
N ALA A 110 -0.81 -14.73 5.67
CA ALA A 110 -1.49 -14.06 6.78
C ALA A 110 -3.01 -13.94 6.54
N ALA A 111 -3.42 -13.63 5.30
CA ALA A 111 -4.80 -13.40 4.91
C ALA A 111 -5.70 -14.63 4.98
N ARG A 112 -5.16 -15.82 4.69
CA ARG A 112 -5.92 -17.07 4.69
C ARG A 112 -6.44 -17.49 6.07
N GLN A 113 -5.90 -16.92 7.14
CA GLN A 113 -6.30 -17.21 8.52
C GLN A 113 -7.41 -16.28 9.04
N LEU A 114 -7.83 -15.31 8.23
CA LEU A 114 -8.79 -14.28 8.60
C LEU A 114 -9.98 -14.32 7.63
N PRO A 115 -11.21 -14.07 8.10
CA PRO A 115 -12.32 -13.83 7.18
C PRO A 115 -12.02 -12.60 6.33
N PRO A 116 -12.48 -12.55 5.07
CA PRO A 116 -12.33 -11.40 4.18
C PRO A 116 -13.27 -10.24 4.57
N ASP A 117 -13.29 -9.91 5.86
CA ASP A 117 -14.07 -8.84 6.46
C ASP A 117 -13.20 -7.59 6.62
N GLY A 118 -13.83 -6.45 6.37
CA GLY A 118 -13.17 -5.16 6.34
C GLY A 118 -14.15 -4.05 5.95
N HIS A 119 -13.59 -2.87 5.73
CA HIS A 119 -14.33 -1.69 5.29
C HIS A 119 -14.32 -1.59 3.75
N PHE A 120 -15.50 -1.69 3.15
CA PHE A 120 -15.72 -1.84 1.71
C PHE A 120 -16.70 -0.80 1.17
N ALA A 121 -16.91 -0.80 -0.15
CA ALA A 121 -17.80 0.16 -0.82
C ALA A 121 -19.23 0.14 -0.28
N ASP A 122 -19.72 -1.04 0.10
CA ASP A 122 -21.07 -1.28 0.61
C ASP A 122 -21.35 -0.55 1.94
N ASP A 123 -20.31 -0.16 2.68
CA ASP A 123 -20.45 0.59 3.93
C ASP A 123 -20.75 2.08 3.67
N GLY A 124 -20.64 2.54 2.41
CA GLY A 124 -21.07 3.87 1.96
C GLY A 124 -20.17 5.04 2.37
N VAL A 125 -19.10 4.80 3.11
CA VAL A 125 -18.15 5.85 3.55
C VAL A 125 -17.21 6.27 2.43
N LEU A 126 -16.77 5.33 1.58
CA LEU A 126 -15.88 5.55 0.43
C LEU A 126 -14.55 6.24 0.76
N GLU A 127 -14.09 6.11 2.01
CA GLU A 127 -12.81 6.62 2.52
C GLU A 127 -12.20 5.60 3.49
N PRO A 128 -10.86 5.52 3.65
CA PRO A 128 -10.24 4.65 4.64
C PRO A 128 -10.65 5.04 6.07
N CYS A 129 -10.95 4.06 6.91
CA CYS A 129 -11.37 4.29 8.29
C CYS A 129 -10.32 3.80 9.29
N PRO A 130 -10.28 4.39 10.49
CA PRO A 130 -9.51 3.82 11.58
C PRO A 130 -10.01 2.41 11.94
N PRO A 131 -9.13 1.51 12.39
CA PRO A 131 -9.51 0.16 12.82
C PRO A 131 -10.49 0.20 13.99
N SER A 132 -11.52 -0.65 13.94
CA SER A 132 -12.50 -0.79 15.02
C SER A 132 -11.84 -1.24 16.34
N ALA A 133 -12.36 -0.71 17.46
CA ALA A 133 -11.95 -1.12 18.79
C ALA A 133 -12.36 -2.59 19.06
N GLY A 134 -11.49 -3.37 19.71
CA GLY A 134 -11.78 -4.76 20.10
C GLY A 134 -11.23 -5.86 19.19
N ALA A 135 -10.43 -5.52 18.19
CA ALA A 135 -9.85 -6.53 17.30
C ALA A 135 -8.82 -7.44 18.02
N GLY A 136 -8.94 -8.75 17.79
CA GLY A 136 -8.20 -9.81 18.46
C GLY A 136 -6.68 -9.84 18.21
N GLN A 137 -6.04 -10.93 18.60
CA GLN A 137 -4.61 -11.15 18.35
C GLN A 137 -4.42 -11.47 16.85
N GLY A 138 -3.69 -10.61 16.13
CA GLY A 138 -3.43 -10.77 14.69
C GLY A 138 -3.43 -9.45 13.92
N PRO A 139 -3.16 -9.49 12.61
CA PRO A 139 -3.23 -8.34 11.72
C PRO A 139 -4.64 -7.72 11.69
N LEU A 140 -4.68 -6.40 11.71
CA LEU A 140 -5.89 -5.58 11.62
C LEU A 140 -6.01 -5.03 10.21
N GLN A 141 -7.25 -4.94 9.73
CA GLN A 141 -7.59 -4.34 8.42
C GLN A 141 -6.75 -4.92 7.30
N LEU A 142 -6.60 -6.25 7.27
CA LEU A 142 -5.91 -6.90 6.16
C LEU A 142 -6.76 -6.80 4.89
N TYR A 143 -8.09 -6.83 5.02
CA TYR A 143 -9.01 -6.59 3.92
C TYR A 143 -9.73 -5.24 4.10
N GLY A 144 -10.09 -4.63 2.97
CA GLY A 144 -10.78 -3.33 2.94
C GLY A 144 -9.84 -2.15 3.20
N ASP A 145 -10.44 -0.97 3.32
CA ASP A 145 -9.78 0.34 3.49
C ASP A 145 -8.85 0.73 2.33
N ALA A 146 -7.73 0.03 2.14
CA ALA A 146 -6.74 0.33 1.13
C ALA A 146 -6.15 -0.95 0.52
N TRP A 147 -5.98 -0.95 -0.81
CA TRP A 147 -5.16 -1.95 -1.48
C TRP A 147 -3.72 -1.83 -0.98
N GLU A 148 -3.14 -2.92 -0.48
CA GLU A 148 -1.80 -2.91 0.09
C GLU A 148 -0.77 -3.31 -0.97
N TRP A 149 0.17 -2.41 -1.28
CA TRP A 149 1.30 -2.73 -2.16
C TRP A 149 2.14 -3.88 -1.59
N THR A 150 2.53 -4.81 -2.47
CA THR A 150 3.46 -5.90 -2.16
C THR A 150 4.76 -5.74 -2.94
N ALA A 151 5.85 -6.34 -2.46
CA ALA A 151 7.14 -6.39 -3.16
C ALA A 151 7.12 -7.31 -4.42
N SER A 152 5.98 -7.90 -4.77
CA SER A 152 5.86 -8.87 -5.86
C SER A 152 5.45 -8.19 -7.16
N ALA A 153 6.25 -8.42 -8.21
CA ALA A 153 5.86 -8.09 -9.57
C ALA A 153 4.64 -8.94 -9.99
N TYR A 154 3.76 -8.36 -10.81
CA TYR A 154 2.62 -9.08 -11.35
C TYR A 154 3.07 -10.02 -12.48
N LEU A 155 3.49 -11.21 -12.09
CA LEU A 155 3.89 -12.29 -12.98
C LEU A 155 2.88 -13.44 -12.94
N ALA A 156 2.93 -14.27 -13.98
CA ALA A 156 2.23 -15.54 -14.02
C ALA A 156 2.73 -16.45 -12.88
N TYR A 157 1.81 -17.07 -12.14
CA TYR A 157 2.21 -18.19 -11.28
C TYR A 157 2.67 -19.39 -12.12
N PRO A 158 3.60 -20.21 -11.62
CA PRO A 158 4.06 -21.40 -12.33
C PRO A 158 2.89 -22.29 -12.77
N GLY A 159 2.85 -22.65 -14.05
CA GLY A 159 1.78 -23.47 -14.63
C GLY A 159 0.54 -22.70 -15.10
N PHE A 160 0.48 -21.37 -14.91
CA PHE A 160 -0.57 -20.54 -15.50
C PHE A 160 -0.56 -20.70 -17.02
N ARG A 161 -1.75 -20.96 -17.59
CA ARG A 161 -2.00 -20.96 -19.02
C ARG A 161 -3.19 -20.04 -19.26
N PRO A 162 -3.06 -19.00 -20.11
CA PRO A 162 -4.22 -18.18 -20.46
C PRO A 162 -5.27 -19.05 -21.15
N TRP A 163 -6.52 -18.65 -21.03
CA TRP A 163 -7.58 -19.21 -21.88
C TRP A 163 -7.26 -18.94 -23.35
N GLN A 164 -7.69 -19.84 -24.24
CA GLN A 164 -7.38 -19.74 -25.66
C GLN A 164 -8.31 -18.78 -26.42
N ASP A 165 -9.36 -18.29 -25.76
CA ASP A 165 -10.29 -17.29 -26.26
C ASP A 165 -9.85 -15.86 -25.85
N ASP A 166 -10.62 -14.86 -26.27
CA ASP A 166 -10.35 -13.45 -25.96
C ASP A 166 -10.34 -13.18 -24.44
N THR A 167 -10.98 -14.04 -23.64
CA THR A 167 -10.95 -14.00 -22.16
C THR A 167 -9.53 -14.22 -21.61
N GLY A 168 -8.64 -14.90 -22.36
CA GLY A 168 -7.24 -15.07 -22.02
C GLY A 168 -6.44 -13.77 -21.97
N GLU A 169 -6.85 -12.75 -22.73
CA GLU A 169 -6.21 -11.43 -22.72
C GLU A 169 -6.48 -10.64 -21.45
N TYR A 170 -7.51 -11.01 -20.68
CA TYR A 170 -7.96 -10.23 -19.53
C TYR A 170 -6.84 -9.96 -18.52
N ASN A 171 -5.93 -10.91 -18.35
CA ASN A 171 -4.84 -10.83 -17.38
C ASN A 171 -3.45 -10.98 -18.00
N ALA A 172 -3.28 -11.85 -19.01
CA ALA A 172 -1.95 -12.31 -19.43
C ALA A 172 -1.11 -11.20 -20.07
N LYS A 173 -1.70 -10.32 -20.88
CA LYS A 173 -0.98 -9.24 -21.57
C LYS A 173 -0.44 -8.15 -20.64
N PHE A 174 -0.90 -8.14 -19.39
CA PHE A 174 -0.57 -7.14 -18.39
C PHE A 174 0.52 -7.60 -17.40
N MET A 175 1.03 -8.82 -17.54
CA MET A 175 2.04 -9.41 -16.64
C MET A 175 3.48 -8.91 -16.91
N SER A 176 3.64 -7.59 -17.04
CA SER A 176 4.94 -6.91 -17.24
C SER A 176 4.87 -5.47 -16.73
N GLY A 177 5.90 -5.02 -16.02
CA GLY A 177 6.01 -3.62 -15.57
C GLY A 177 4.99 -3.20 -14.49
N GLN A 178 4.37 -4.16 -13.79
CA GLN A 178 3.34 -3.91 -12.77
C GLN A 178 3.65 -4.64 -11.47
N PHE A 179 3.12 -4.11 -10.36
CA PHE A 179 3.27 -4.67 -9.02
C PHE A 179 1.91 -5.08 -8.46
N VAL A 180 1.92 -6.12 -7.63
CA VAL A 180 0.71 -6.70 -7.04
C VAL A 180 0.27 -5.92 -5.81
N LEU A 181 -1.04 -5.67 -5.70
CA LEU A 181 -1.70 -5.19 -4.49
C LEU A 181 -2.74 -6.20 -4.00
N ARG A 182 -3.00 -6.22 -2.69
CA ARG A 182 -3.90 -7.17 -2.03
C ARG A 182 -4.86 -6.48 -1.06
N GLY A 183 -5.90 -7.21 -0.61
CA GLY A 183 -6.81 -6.76 0.46
C GLY A 183 -8.14 -6.14 0.03
N GLY A 184 -8.20 -5.47 -1.13
CA GLY A 184 -9.33 -4.61 -1.45
C GLY A 184 -9.20 -3.23 -0.81
N SER A 185 -10.16 -2.34 -1.08
CA SER A 185 -10.21 -0.99 -0.52
C SER A 185 -11.63 -0.60 -0.10
N CYS A 186 -11.77 0.58 0.50
CA CYS A 186 -13.07 1.21 0.80
C CYS A 186 -13.93 1.49 -0.45
N ALA A 187 -13.39 1.29 -1.66
CA ALA A 187 -14.10 1.39 -2.93
C ALA A 187 -14.30 0.03 -3.63
N THR A 188 -13.89 -1.07 -3.00
CA THR A 188 -14.09 -2.43 -3.52
C THR A 188 -15.39 -3.01 -2.95
N PRO A 189 -16.29 -3.59 -3.77
CA PRO A 189 -17.49 -4.25 -3.26
C PRO A 189 -17.18 -5.46 -2.38
N ARG A 190 -18.00 -5.67 -1.35
CA ARG A 190 -17.95 -6.84 -0.48
C ARG A 190 -18.22 -8.10 -1.32
N GLY A 191 -17.48 -9.17 -1.03
CA GLY A 191 -17.55 -10.42 -1.80
C GLY A 191 -16.73 -10.44 -3.10
N HIS A 192 -16.20 -9.30 -3.57
CA HIS A 192 -15.26 -9.27 -4.70
C HIS A 192 -13.87 -9.75 -4.30
N VAL A 193 -13.48 -9.48 -3.05
CA VAL A 193 -12.16 -9.85 -2.52
C VAL A 193 -12.09 -11.31 -2.10
N ARG A 194 -10.93 -11.91 -2.31
CA ARG A 194 -10.55 -13.23 -1.80
C ARG A 194 -9.12 -13.15 -1.31
N ALA A 195 -8.74 -14.05 -0.40
CA ALA A 195 -7.37 -14.16 0.09
C ALA A 195 -6.35 -14.22 -1.05
N SER A 196 -6.70 -14.82 -2.19
CA SER A 196 -5.86 -14.97 -3.38
C SER A 196 -6.10 -13.93 -4.50
N TYR A 197 -6.84 -12.83 -4.24
CA TYR A 197 -7.17 -11.83 -5.25
C TYR A 197 -5.97 -10.93 -5.53
N ARG A 198 -5.49 -10.90 -6.77
CA ARG A 198 -4.33 -10.10 -7.17
C ARG A 198 -4.80 -8.89 -7.96
N ASN A 199 -4.79 -7.72 -7.34
CA ASN A 199 -4.88 -6.47 -8.08
C ASN A 199 -3.47 -6.09 -8.56
N PHE A 200 -3.37 -5.30 -9.63
CA PHE A 200 -2.07 -4.93 -10.20
C PHE A 200 -2.12 -3.56 -10.85
N PHE A 201 -1.07 -2.76 -10.64
CA PHE A 201 -0.92 -1.46 -11.27
C PHE A 201 0.56 -1.16 -11.57
N PRO A 202 0.85 -0.24 -12.52
CA PRO A 202 2.19 0.31 -12.68
C PRO A 202 2.68 0.96 -11.39
N PRO A 203 3.99 0.94 -11.10
CA PRO A 203 4.53 1.37 -9.81
C PRO A 203 4.34 2.86 -9.50
N HIS A 204 4.08 3.69 -10.51
CA HIS A 204 3.82 5.13 -10.35
C HIS A 204 2.34 5.47 -10.14
N ALA A 205 1.43 4.49 -10.17
CA ALA A 205 -0.01 4.74 -10.01
C ALA A 205 -0.33 5.21 -8.59
N ARG A 206 -1.00 6.35 -8.47
CA ARG A 206 -1.37 6.99 -7.18
C ARG A 206 -2.86 7.22 -7.01
N TRP A 207 -3.64 7.21 -8.09
CA TRP A 207 -5.08 7.52 -8.04
C TRP A 207 -5.92 6.41 -7.37
N GLN A 208 -5.40 5.19 -7.31
CA GLN A 208 -6.08 4.10 -6.60
C GLN A 208 -6.10 4.36 -5.10
N PHE A 209 -7.05 3.72 -4.40
CA PHE A 209 -7.01 3.63 -2.93
C PHE A 209 -5.91 2.66 -2.51
N SER A 210 -4.66 3.00 -2.80
CA SER A 210 -3.46 2.20 -2.54
C SER A 210 -2.69 2.73 -1.34
N GLY A 211 -2.43 1.85 -0.38
CA GLY A 211 -1.64 2.10 0.83
C GLY A 211 -0.51 1.09 0.97
N LEU A 212 -0.05 0.88 2.19
CA LEU A 212 0.94 -0.17 2.50
C LEU A 212 0.78 -0.78 3.88
N ARG A 213 1.36 -1.97 3.98
CA ARG A 213 1.65 -2.69 5.20
C ARG A 213 3.13 -3.03 5.25
N LEU A 214 3.72 -2.97 6.43
CA LEU A 214 5.14 -3.26 6.61
C LEU A 214 5.33 -4.75 6.90
N ALA A 215 6.45 -5.30 6.45
CA ALA A 215 6.93 -6.62 6.83
C ALA A 215 8.40 -6.54 7.27
N ARG A 216 8.81 -7.48 8.12
CA ARG A 216 10.18 -7.63 8.59
C ARG A 216 10.57 -9.10 8.59
N ASP A 217 11.83 -9.36 8.28
CA ASP A 217 12.40 -10.70 8.48
C ASP A 217 12.51 -10.96 9.98
N LEU A 218 12.23 -12.18 10.41
CA LEU A 218 12.52 -12.58 11.78
C LEU A 218 14.04 -12.65 11.96
N ALA A 219 14.53 -12.16 13.10
CA ALA A 219 15.93 -12.29 13.45
C ALA A 219 16.29 -13.78 13.43
N ARG A 220 17.38 -14.13 12.74
CA ARG A 220 17.92 -15.49 12.80
C ARG A 220 18.42 -15.71 14.22
N SER A 221 17.78 -16.63 14.93
CA SER A 221 18.26 -17.18 16.22
C SER A 221 19.55 -17.96 16.03
#